data_AF-A0A7S2QXE2-F1
#
_entry.id   AF-A0A7S2QXE2-F1
#
_cell.length_a   1.000
_cell.length_b   1.000
_cell.length_c   1.000
_cell.angle_alpha   90.00
_cell.angle_beta   90.00
_cell.angle_gamma   90.00
#
_symmetry.space_group_name_H-M   'P 1'
#
loop_
_entity.id
_entity.type
_entity.pdbx_description
1 polymer ?
#
loop_
_entity_poly.entity_id
_entity_poly.type
_entity_poly.pdbx_seq_one_letter_code
_entity_poly.pdbx_strand_id
1 'polypeptide(L)'
;MQNGGDGWSGGDDPEGAMRDALEEKDLFERRTSVVLRMNVTGYNPSPGHPSYRGPQSLRGGPSSAMLTVWDADAALIDAVRSGQTYAITALRPKATSQGTTSEISLSTTRFTRWVPLDDATVRAGCLEHSEPMWRCVSVDAGVDLRDLSRSGLPRKEFDAIVCPVFKGPVRVVEGGRQSQWIFCLDASARVSGGSPDDAHLLAVEVSGRADDTFIDADDWTASSTSFFGDSSDSCGAVVMLSNLVYMNYDAEN
;
A
#
# COMPACT_ATOMS: atom_id res chain seq x y z
N MET A 1 -13.07 64.81 -13.22
CA MET A 1 -13.51 63.78 -14.17
C MET A 1 -12.97 62.44 -13.68
N GLN A 2 -13.89 61.51 -13.45
CA GLN A 2 -13.65 60.15 -12.99
C GLN A 2 -12.93 59.29 -14.04
N ASN A 3 -12.10 58.37 -13.56
CA ASN A 3 -12.07 56.92 -13.85
C ASN A 3 -10.80 56.40 -13.15
N GLY A 4 -10.89 55.75 -11.99
CA GLY A 4 -11.29 54.34 -11.81
C GLY A 4 -9.97 53.57 -11.62
N GLY A 5 -9.62 53.04 -10.46
CA GLY A 5 -10.44 52.17 -9.62
C GLY A 5 -10.01 50.73 -9.90
N ASP A 6 -9.54 50.06 -8.85
CA ASP A 6 -9.32 48.62 -8.71
C ASP A 6 -7.98 48.09 -9.28
N GLY A 7 -7.17 47.34 -8.55
CA GLY A 7 -7.43 46.54 -7.36
C GLY A 7 -6.61 45.26 -7.53
N TRP A 8 -5.33 45.29 -7.16
CA TRP A 8 -4.50 44.08 -7.09
C TRP A 8 -4.88 43.33 -5.82
N SER A 9 -6.07 42.74 -5.86
CA SER A 9 -6.60 41.85 -4.82
C SER A 9 -7.36 40.73 -5.51
N GLY A 10 -6.65 39.67 -5.83
CA GLY A 10 -7.21 38.39 -6.28
C GLY A 10 -6.09 37.38 -6.18
N GLY A 11 -6.28 36.34 -5.38
CA GLY A 11 -5.36 35.20 -5.38
C GLY A 11 -5.35 34.64 -6.79
N ASP A 12 -4.25 34.84 -7.50
CA ASP A 12 -4.05 34.32 -8.84
C ASP A 12 -4.17 32.80 -8.73
N ASP A 13 -5.28 32.25 -9.22
CA ASP A 13 -5.47 30.83 -9.49
C ASP A 13 -4.52 30.48 -10.63
N PRO A 14 -3.31 29.97 -10.32
CA PRO A 14 -2.30 29.73 -11.35
C PRO A 14 -2.72 28.58 -12.25
N GLU A 15 -3.62 27.70 -11.77
CA GLU A 15 -4.22 26.62 -12.55
C GLU A 15 -5.27 27.18 -13.52
N GLY A 16 -6.06 28.17 -13.12
CA GLY A 16 -7.00 28.88 -13.99
C GLY A 16 -6.31 29.58 -15.17
N ALA A 17 -5.25 30.35 -14.90
CA ALA A 17 -4.46 31.00 -15.95
C ALA A 17 -3.76 30.00 -16.90
N MET A 18 -3.34 28.85 -16.36
CA MET A 18 -2.73 27.79 -17.15
C MET A 18 -3.76 27.02 -17.98
N ARG A 19 -5.01 26.87 -17.49
CA ARG A 19 -6.14 26.31 -18.24
C ARG A 19 -6.50 27.18 -19.44
N ASP A 20 -6.65 28.49 -19.25
CA ASP A 20 -6.95 29.44 -20.33
C ASP A 20 -5.87 29.41 -21.43
N ALA A 21 -4.60 29.33 -21.03
CA ALA A 21 -3.46 29.25 -21.94
C ALA A 21 -3.32 27.90 -22.68
N LEU A 22 -3.84 26.80 -22.11
CA LEU A 22 -3.86 25.47 -22.73
C LEU A 22 -5.05 25.32 -23.70
N GLU A 23 -6.21 25.86 -23.34
CA GLU A 23 -7.38 25.93 -24.22
C GLU A 23 -7.12 26.81 -25.46
N GLU A 24 -6.39 27.92 -25.32
CA GLU A 24 -5.96 28.76 -26.45
C GLU A 24 -5.09 28.00 -27.47
N LYS A 25 -4.44 26.90 -27.05
CA LYS A 25 -3.51 26.10 -27.86
C LYS A 25 -4.08 24.78 -28.37
N ASP A 26 -5.39 24.54 -28.22
CA ASP A 26 -6.03 23.24 -28.51
C ASP A 26 -5.37 22.05 -27.77
N LEU A 27 -4.74 22.31 -26.62
CA LEU A 27 -4.11 21.29 -25.79
C LEU A 27 -5.07 20.88 -24.68
N PHE A 28 -5.57 19.65 -24.74
CA PHE A 28 -6.49 19.10 -23.74
C PHE A 28 -5.79 18.93 -22.38
N GLU A 29 -6.44 19.40 -21.32
CA GLU A 29 -5.97 19.29 -19.94
C GLU A 29 -5.79 17.83 -19.50
N ARG A 30 -4.68 17.55 -18.80
CA ARG A 30 -4.44 16.24 -18.18
C ARG A 30 -5.42 16.07 -17.02
N ARG A 31 -6.50 15.31 -17.24
CA ARG A 31 -7.45 14.93 -16.18
C ARG A 31 -6.81 13.89 -15.25
N THR A 32 -6.05 14.35 -14.28
CA THR A 32 -5.55 13.52 -13.16
C THR A 32 -6.52 13.60 -11.99
N SER A 33 -6.73 12.48 -11.31
CA SER A 33 -7.48 12.42 -10.06
C SER A 33 -6.64 11.76 -8.98
N VAL A 34 -6.75 12.28 -7.76
CA VAL A 34 -6.16 11.63 -6.59
C VAL A 34 -6.96 10.36 -6.31
N VAL A 35 -6.24 9.26 -6.16
CA VAL A 35 -6.84 7.95 -5.87
C VAL A 35 -6.30 7.46 -4.54
N LEU A 36 -7.22 7.24 -3.59
CA LEU A 36 -6.90 6.55 -2.35
C LEU A 36 -7.33 5.08 -2.48
N ARG A 37 -6.39 4.17 -2.31
CA ARG A 37 -6.64 2.72 -2.30
C ARG A 37 -6.38 2.16 -0.92
N MET A 38 -7.35 1.41 -0.42
CA MET A 38 -7.34 0.91 0.94
C MET A 38 -7.73 -0.56 0.96
N ASN A 39 -7.05 -1.28 1.82
CA ASN A 39 -7.43 -2.61 2.23
C ASN A 39 -8.49 -2.53 3.33
N VAL A 40 -9.65 -3.16 3.11
CA VAL A 40 -10.76 -3.17 4.08
C VAL A 40 -11.23 -4.58 4.39
N THR A 41 -11.54 -4.82 5.66
CA THR A 41 -12.21 -6.02 6.16
C THR A 41 -13.66 -5.74 6.46
N GLY A 42 -14.49 -6.78 6.32
CA GLY A 42 -15.87 -6.75 6.76
C GLY A 42 -16.00 -7.04 8.25
N TYR A 43 -17.21 -6.82 8.75
CA TYR A 43 -17.66 -7.35 10.02
C TYR A 43 -18.74 -8.38 9.77
N ASN A 44 -18.73 -9.44 10.57
CA ASN A 44 -19.73 -10.49 10.59
C ASN A 44 -20.51 -10.44 11.90
N PRO A 45 -21.80 -10.80 11.90
CA PRO A 45 -22.49 -11.10 13.14
C PRO A 45 -21.77 -12.24 13.88
N SER A 46 -21.64 -12.15 15.19
CA SER A 46 -21.12 -13.23 16.04
C SER A 46 -22.04 -14.45 16.04
N PRO A 47 -21.56 -15.64 16.42
CA PRO A 47 -22.35 -16.89 16.39
C PRO A 47 -23.68 -16.87 17.14
N GLY A 48 -23.81 -16.01 18.17
CA GLY A 48 -25.03 -15.85 18.96
C GLY A 48 -26.07 -14.88 18.35
N HIS A 49 -25.73 -14.17 17.27
CA HIS A 49 -26.61 -13.17 16.68
C HIS A 49 -27.63 -13.80 15.70
N PRO A 50 -28.92 -13.37 15.69
CA PRO A 50 -29.95 -13.96 14.81
C PRO A 50 -29.63 -13.94 13.32
N SER A 51 -28.86 -12.94 12.87
CA SER A 51 -28.41 -12.80 11.48
C SER A 51 -27.14 -13.61 11.16
N TYR A 52 -26.58 -14.36 12.11
CA TYR A 52 -25.41 -15.18 11.86
C TYR A 52 -25.73 -16.28 10.86
N ARG A 53 -24.84 -16.43 9.86
CA ARG A 53 -24.99 -17.41 8.78
C ARG A 53 -23.87 -18.45 8.78
N GLY A 54 -23.15 -18.60 9.89
CA GLY A 54 -21.98 -19.46 9.96
C GLY A 54 -20.69 -18.76 9.51
N PRO A 55 -19.52 -19.41 9.66
CA PRO A 55 -18.23 -18.83 9.32
C PRO A 55 -18.14 -18.47 7.84
N GLN A 56 -17.75 -17.24 7.51
CA GLN A 56 -17.53 -16.82 6.12
C GLN A 56 -16.40 -17.60 5.44
N SER A 57 -15.36 -17.99 6.20
CA SER A 57 -14.28 -18.85 5.73
C SER A 57 -14.75 -20.21 5.18
N LEU A 58 -15.90 -20.72 5.65
CA LEU A 58 -16.50 -21.97 5.15
C LEU A 58 -17.37 -21.77 3.91
N ARG A 59 -17.72 -20.52 3.55
CA ARG A 59 -18.52 -20.19 2.36
C ARG A 59 -17.69 -19.87 1.12
N GLY A 60 -16.35 -19.94 1.22
CA GLY A 60 -15.44 -19.67 0.10
C GLY A 60 -15.52 -18.25 -0.45
N GLY A 61 -16.10 -17.32 0.31
CA GLY A 61 -16.27 -15.93 -0.08
C GLY A 61 -15.11 -15.04 0.38
N PRO A 62 -14.80 -13.98 -0.39
CA PRO A 62 -13.89 -12.92 0.02
C PRO A 62 -14.24 -12.39 1.42
N SER A 63 -13.29 -12.43 2.35
CA SER A 63 -13.40 -11.81 3.67
C SER A 63 -12.73 -10.42 3.72
N SER A 64 -12.15 -10.02 2.60
CA SER A 64 -11.37 -8.79 2.39
C SER A 64 -11.71 -8.16 1.04
N ALA A 65 -11.52 -6.84 0.95
CA ALA A 65 -11.69 -6.10 -0.30
C ALA A 65 -10.68 -4.97 -0.45
N MET A 66 -10.36 -4.66 -1.71
CA MET A 66 -9.65 -3.43 -2.08
C MET A 66 -10.68 -2.33 -2.38
N LEU A 67 -10.76 -1.34 -1.49
CA LEU A 67 -11.61 -0.16 -1.65
C LEU A 67 -10.84 0.96 -2.35
N THR A 68 -11.37 1.42 -3.48
CA THR A 68 -10.82 2.53 -4.27
C THR A 68 -11.72 3.77 -4.13
N VAL A 69 -11.14 4.86 -3.64
CA VAL A 69 -11.77 6.18 -3.59
C VAL A 69 -11.17 7.03 -4.69
N TRP A 70 -12.03 7.50 -5.61
CA TRP A 70 -11.65 8.47 -6.63
C TRP A 70 -11.93 9.87 -6.12
N ASP A 71 -11.09 10.83 -6.52
CA ASP A 71 -11.22 12.23 -6.13
C ASP A 71 -11.27 12.40 -4.61
N ALA A 72 -10.40 11.64 -3.91
CA ALA A 72 -10.32 11.69 -2.46
C ALA A 72 -9.88 13.08 -2.00
N ASP A 73 -10.73 13.78 -1.26
CA ASP A 73 -10.39 15.07 -0.68
C ASP A 73 -9.40 14.90 0.50
N ALA A 74 -8.66 15.97 0.79
CA ALA A 74 -7.64 15.97 1.84
C ALA A 74 -8.21 15.64 3.22
N ALA A 75 -9.44 16.09 3.51
CA ALA A 75 -10.07 15.83 4.81
C ALA A 75 -10.37 14.34 5.00
N LEU A 76 -10.81 13.63 3.95
CA LEU A 76 -11.01 12.19 3.97
C LEU A 76 -9.67 11.45 4.11
N ILE A 77 -8.64 11.88 3.37
CA ILE A 77 -7.30 11.30 3.45
C ILE A 77 -6.74 11.41 4.87
N ASP A 78 -6.90 12.57 5.52
CA ASP A 78 -6.43 12.79 6.89
C ASP A 78 -7.25 12.07 7.96
N ALA A 79 -8.56 11.92 7.71
CA ALA A 79 -9.50 11.31 8.65
C ALA A 79 -9.43 9.79 8.66
N VAL A 80 -9.12 9.14 7.54
CA VAL A 80 -9.12 7.69 7.40
C VAL A 80 -7.76 7.12 7.76
N ARG A 81 -7.72 6.34 8.85
CA ARG A 81 -6.50 5.67 9.33
C ARG A 81 -6.69 4.17 9.43
N SER A 82 -5.59 3.44 9.25
CA SER A 82 -5.54 1.99 9.48
C SER A 82 -6.00 1.65 10.90
N GLY A 83 -6.81 0.60 11.03
CA GLY A 83 -7.36 0.13 12.32
C GLY A 83 -8.62 0.84 12.78
N GLN A 84 -9.11 1.87 12.08
CA GLN A 84 -10.40 2.49 12.39
C GLN A 84 -11.57 1.73 11.75
N THR A 85 -12.73 1.79 12.43
CA THR A 85 -13.94 1.13 11.97
C THR A 85 -14.93 2.13 11.41
N TYR A 86 -15.51 1.83 10.26
CA TYR A 86 -16.52 2.65 9.59
C TYR A 86 -17.70 1.82 9.13
N ALA A 87 -18.91 2.37 9.29
CA ALA A 87 -20.05 1.99 8.47
C ALA A 87 -19.99 2.79 7.16
N ILE A 88 -19.79 2.08 6.05
CA ILE A 88 -19.68 2.69 4.72
C ILE A 88 -20.88 2.24 3.88
N THR A 89 -21.58 3.20 3.28
CA THR A 89 -22.77 2.95 2.46
C THR A 89 -22.55 3.32 0.98
N ALA A 90 -23.39 2.80 0.08
CA ALA A 90 -23.36 3.08 -1.36
C ALA A 90 -21.99 2.81 -2.04
N LEU A 91 -21.33 1.71 -1.64
CA LEU A 91 -20.17 1.18 -2.34
C LEU A 91 -20.61 0.42 -3.60
N ARG A 92 -19.83 0.55 -4.68
CA ARG A 92 -20.03 -0.20 -5.91
C ARG A 92 -19.03 -1.38 -5.95
N PRO A 93 -19.49 -2.63 -6.05
CA PRO A 93 -18.60 -3.75 -6.31
C PRO A 93 -18.11 -3.70 -7.76
N LYS A 94 -16.85 -4.07 -7.95
CA LYS A 94 -16.20 -4.23 -9.26
C LYS A 94 -15.69 -5.66 -9.38
N ALA A 95 -16.04 -6.32 -10.48
CA ALA A 95 -15.48 -7.63 -10.79
C ALA A 95 -13.98 -7.48 -11.08
N THR A 96 -13.16 -8.22 -10.36
CA THR A 96 -11.71 -8.33 -10.60
C THR A 96 -11.50 -9.22 -11.82
N SER A 97 -10.98 -8.65 -12.91
CA SER A 97 -10.78 -9.34 -14.19
C SER A 97 -9.46 -10.09 -14.29
N GLN A 98 -8.67 -10.16 -13.22
CA GLN A 98 -7.36 -10.83 -13.20
C GLN A 98 -7.30 -11.88 -12.08
N GLY A 99 -7.26 -13.15 -12.50
CA GLY A 99 -6.46 -14.21 -11.88
C GLY A 99 -6.68 -14.55 -10.40
N THR A 100 -7.43 -15.63 -10.17
CA THR A 100 -7.23 -16.67 -9.12
C THR A 100 -7.32 -16.31 -7.64
N THR A 101 -7.57 -15.06 -7.24
CA THR A 101 -7.88 -14.74 -5.83
C THR A 101 -9.30 -14.25 -5.72
N SER A 102 -10.03 -14.79 -4.73
CA SER A 102 -11.39 -14.43 -4.37
C SER A 102 -11.42 -13.03 -3.75
N GLU A 103 -10.85 -12.02 -4.40
CA GLU A 103 -10.76 -10.66 -3.87
C GLU A 103 -11.85 -9.79 -4.49
N ILE A 104 -12.69 -9.19 -3.64
CA ILE A 104 -13.67 -8.19 -4.07
C ILE A 104 -12.94 -6.86 -4.24
N SER A 105 -13.16 -6.19 -5.38
CA SER A 105 -12.85 -4.77 -5.51
C SER A 105 -14.10 -3.95 -5.22
N LEU A 106 -13.97 -2.91 -4.40
CA LEU A 106 -15.00 -1.94 -4.11
C LEU A 106 -14.56 -0.57 -4.60
N SER A 107 -15.50 0.25 -5.03
CA SER A 107 -15.23 1.67 -5.28
C SER A 107 -16.29 2.55 -4.64
N THR A 108 -15.89 3.74 -4.22
CA THR A 108 -16.83 4.77 -3.77
C THR A 108 -17.67 5.29 -4.93
N THR A 109 -18.76 5.95 -4.59
CA THR A 109 -19.60 6.72 -5.49
C THR A 109 -19.81 8.11 -4.89
N ARG A 110 -20.37 9.04 -5.67
CA ARG A 110 -20.77 10.37 -5.16
C ARG A 110 -21.77 10.33 -3.98
N PHE A 111 -22.39 9.19 -3.75
CA PHE A 111 -23.36 8.98 -2.66
C PHE A 111 -22.77 8.24 -1.47
N THR A 112 -21.50 7.85 -1.53
CA THR A 112 -20.85 7.16 -0.43
C THR A 112 -20.82 8.05 0.81
N ARG A 113 -21.14 7.44 1.95
CA ARG A 113 -21.09 8.05 3.27
C ARG A 113 -20.29 7.14 4.19
N TRP A 114 -19.44 7.76 5.00
CA TRP A 114 -18.59 7.10 5.98
C TRP A 114 -19.02 7.57 7.36
N VAL A 115 -19.37 6.64 8.23
CA VAL A 115 -19.73 6.92 9.62
C VAL A 115 -18.75 6.18 10.51
N PRO A 116 -17.88 6.86 11.26
CA PRO A 116 -16.97 6.19 12.18
C PRO A 116 -17.79 5.48 13.27
N LEU A 117 -17.38 4.27 13.61
CA LEU A 117 -17.95 3.49 14.70
C LEU A 117 -16.91 3.30 15.79
N ASP A 118 -17.32 3.46 17.05
CA ASP A 118 -16.50 3.14 18.19
C ASP A 118 -16.62 1.66 18.57
N ASP A 119 -15.66 1.16 19.36
CA ASP A 119 -15.62 -0.24 19.81
C ASP A 119 -16.84 -0.60 20.66
N ALA A 120 -17.48 0.37 21.31
CA ALA A 120 -18.72 0.15 22.04
C ALA A 120 -19.87 -0.21 21.10
N THR A 121 -20.03 0.51 19.99
CA THR A 121 -21.05 0.24 18.97
C THR A 121 -20.82 -1.09 18.28
N VAL A 122 -19.56 -1.42 17.94
CA VAL A 122 -19.20 -2.71 17.34
C VAL A 122 -19.58 -3.88 18.25
N ARG A 123 -19.23 -3.79 19.54
CA ARG A 123 -19.59 -4.81 20.55
C ARG A 123 -21.09 -4.90 20.80
N ALA A 124 -21.79 -3.76 20.87
CA ALA A 124 -23.24 -3.73 21.04
C ALA A 124 -23.98 -4.35 19.85
N GLY A 125 -23.43 -4.23 18.64
CA GLY A 125 -23.91 -4.91 17.44
C GLY A 125 -23.54 -6.39 17.38
N CYS A 126 -22.83 -6.91 18.38
CA CYS A 126 -22.30 -8.28 18.41
C CYS A 126 -21.56 -8.65 17.12
N LEU A 127 -20.73 -7.71 16.62
CA LEU A 127 -19.99 -7.84 15.38
C LEU A 127 -18.55 -8.28 15.64
N GLU A 128 -18.06 -9.21 14.81
CA GLU A 128 -16.69 -9.73 14.83
C GLU A 128 -16.02 -9.47 13.49
N HIS A 129 -14.71 -9.21 13.47
CA HIS A 129 -13.96 -9.02 12.23
C HIS A 129 -14.05 -10.26 11.33
N SER A 130 -14.25 -10.07 10.03
CA SER A 130 -14.19 -11.15 9.06
C SER A 130 -12.79 -11.76 8.95
N GLU A 131 -11.75 -10.95 9.15
CA GLU A 131 -10.34 -11.36 9.19
C GLU A 131 -9.63 -10.72 10.39
N PRO A 132 -9.69 -11.31 11.59
CA PRO A 132 -9.08 -10.74 12.80
C PRO A 132 -7.54 -10.78 12.76
N MET A 133 -6.96 -11.61 11.89
CA MET A 133 -5.52 -11.75 11.69
C MET A 133 -4.96 -10.76 10.67
N TRP A 134 -5.80 -9.93 10.03
CA TRP A 134 -5.30 -8.95 9.08
C TRP A 134 -4.58 -7.80 9.78
N ARG A 135 -3.25 -7.91 9.79
CA ARG A 135 -2.32 -6.82 10.04
C ARG A 135 -1.23 -6.93 8.98
N CYS A 136 -0.73 -5.80 8.47
CA CYS A 136 0.60 -5.81 7.87
C CYS A 136 1.56 -6.13 9.02
N VAL A 137 1.93 -7.40 9.14
CA VAL A 137 2.86 -7.85 10.18
C VAL A 137 4.25 -7.40 9.75
N SER A 138 5.04 -6.87 10.69
CA SER A 138 6.49 -6.79 10.51
C SER A 138 7.00 -8.21 10.57
N VAL A 139 7.29 -8.79 9.41
CA VAL A 139 7.62 -10.22 9.26
C VAL A 139 9.09 -10.45 9.65
N ASP A 140 9.32 -11.43 10.53
CA ASP A 140 10.66 -12.01 10.72
C ASP A 140 10.84 -13.08 9.64
N ALA A 141 11.79 -12.89 8.74
CA ALA A 141 11.96 -13.74 7.58
C ALA A 141 12.28 -15.21 7.95
N GLY A 142 12.91 -15.46 9.09
CA GLY A 142 13.29 -16.81 9.51
C GLY A 142 12.15 -17.64 10.06
N VAL A 143 11.13 -16.98 10.58
CA VAL A 143 9.96 -17.63 11.19
C VAL A 143 8.76 -17.59 10.25
N ASP A 144 8.52 -16.43 9.64
CA ASP A 144 7.25 -16.14 8.96
C ASP A 144 7.33 -16.36 7.44
N LEU A 145 8.49 -16.10 6.80
CA LEU A 145 8.64 -16.31 5.34
C LEU A 145 9.00 -17.77 4.99
N ARG A 146 9.72 -18.48 5.87
CA ARG A 146 10.06 -19.90 5.70
C ARG A 146 8.83 -20.81 5.64
N ASP A 147 7.76 -20.46 6.34
CA ASP A 147 6.50 -21.20 6.33
C ASP A 147 5.30 -20.25 6.24
N LEU A 148 5.12 -19.67 5.06
CA LEU A 148 4.00 -18.78 4.80
C LEU A 148 2.63 -19.45 4.91
N SER A 149 2.58 -20.78 4.79
CA SER A 149 1.35 -21.55 5.02
C SER A 149 0.90 -21.49 6.50
N ARG A 150 1.84 -21.26 7.43
CA ARG A 150 1.58 -20.99 8.84
C ARG A 150 1.39 -19.51 9.17
N SER A 151 2.10 -18.61 8.49
CA SER A 151 2.01 -17.17 8.72
C SER A 151 0.59 -16.62 8.51
N GLY A 152 -0.17 -17.24 7.60
CA GLY A 152 -1.52 -16.80 7.27
C GLY A 152 -1.58 -15.38 6.71
N LEU A 153 -0.48 -14.86 6.11
CA LEU A 153 -0.42 -13.48 5.61
C LEU A 153 -1.60 -13.20 4.67
N PRO A 154 -2.56 -12.36 5.09
CA PRO A 154 -3.67 -12.00 4.24
C PRO A 154 -3.12 -11.29 2.99
N ARG A 155 -3.55 -11.76 1.82
CA ARG A 155 -3.16 -11.22 0.50
C ARG A 155 -1.67 -11.30 0.17
N LYS A 156 -0.87 -12.06 0.93
CA LYS A 156 0.60 -12.10 0.78
C LYS A 156 1.26 -10.72 0.93
N GLU A 157 0.59 -9.77 1.58
CA GLU A 157 1.13 -8.43 1.83
C GLU A 157 1.78 -8.36 3.22
N PHE A 158 2.95 -7.73 3.31
CA PHE A 158 3.67 -7.57 4.58
C PHE A 158 4.52 -6.31 4.63
N ASP A 159 4.91 -5.93 5.83
CA ASP A 159 5.89 -4.88 6.06
C ASP A 159 7.19 -5.52 6.58
N ALA A 160 8.34 -4.92 6.27
CA ALA A 160 9.64 -5.43 6.71
C ALA A 160 10.56 -4.29 7.12
N ILE A 161 11.30 -4.50 8.21
CA ILE A 161 12.42 -3.64 8.59
C ILE A 161 13.68 -4.31 8.08
N VAL A 162 14.42 -3.61 7.23
CA VAL A 162 15.55 -4.20 6.51
C VAL A 162 16.75 -3.25 6.46
N CYS A 163 17.92 -3.82 6.23
CA CYS A 163 19.14 -3.10 5.90
C CYS A 163 19.52 -3.41 4.44
N PRO A 164 19.40 -2.45 3.50
CA PRO A 164 19.79 -2.66 2.12
C PRO A 164 21.30 -2.94 2.02
N VAL A 165 21.68 -3.99 1.29
CA VAL A 165 23.08 -4.40 1.11
C VAL A 165 23.55 -4.14 -0.31
N PHE A 166 22.68 -4.40 -1.29
CA PHE A 166 23.01 -4.25 -2.68
C PHE A 166 21.81 -3.77 -3.49
N LYS A 167 22.06 -2.92 -4.49
CA LYS A 167 21.08 -2.53 -5.50
C LYS A 167 21.60 -2.93 -6.88
N GLY A 168 20.73 -3.54 -7.66
CA GLY A 168 20.98 -3.82 -9.07
C GLY A 168 20.84 -2.56 -9.94
N PRO A 169 21.28 -2.62 -11.21
CA PRO A 169 21.05 -1.54 -12.15
C PRO A 169 19.55 -1.39 -12.45
N VAL A 170 19.10 -0.15 -12.65
CA VAL A 170 17.75 0.12 -13.17
C VAL A 170 17.63 -0.43 -14.59
N ARG A 171 16.58 -1.21 -14.83
CA ARG A 171 16.27 -1.78 -16.15
C ARG A 171 14.95 -1.22 -16.65
N VAL A 172 14.92 -0.85 -17.93
CA VAL A 172 13.67 -0.55 -18.63
C VAL A 172 13.08 -1.86 -19.13
N VAL A 173 11.88 -2.18 -18.64
CA VAL A 173 11.06 -3.33 -19.05
C VAL A 173 9.94 -2.88 -20.00
N GLU A 174 9.26 -3.84 -20.63
CA GLU A 174 8.23 -3.56 -21.63
C GLU A 174 7.16 -2.57 -21.14
N GLY A 175 6.74 -1.68 -22.04
CA GLY A 175 5.73 -0.65 -21.74
C GLY A 175 6.28 0.58 -20.99
N GLY A 176 7.60 0.82 -21.03
CA GLY A 176 8.23 2.00 -20.42
C GLY A 176 8.28 1.95 -18.89
N ARG A 177 8.09 0.75 -18.31
CA ARG A 177 8.25 0.53 -16.88
C ARG A 177 9.73 0.41 -16.55
N GLN A 178 10.12 0.91 -15.39
CA GLN A 178 11.43 0.70 -14.81
C GLN A 178 11.31 -0.33 -13.69
N SER A 179 12.34 -1.17 -13.56
CA SER A 179 12.48 -2.18 -12.52
C SER A 179 13.91 -2.13 -11.96
N GLN A 180 14.04 -2.23 -10.64
CA GLN A 180 15.30 -2.30 -9.94
C GLN A 180 15.19 -3.33 -8.82
N TRP A 181 16.19 -4.20 -8.73
CA TRP A 181 16.28 -5.19 -7.66
C TRP A 181 17.11 -4.65 -6.50
N ILE A 182 16.65 -4.85 -5.28
CA ILE A 182 17.33 -4.49 -4.04
C ILE A 182 17.43 -5.74 -3.19
N PHE A 183 18.62 -6.01 -2.67
CA PHE A 183 18.88 -7.11 -1.76
C PHE A 183 19.12 -6.54 -0.38
N CYS A 184 18.32 -6.97 0.59
CA CYS A 184 18.33 -6.45 1.94
C CYS A 184 18.49 -7.59 2.96
N LEU A 185 19.17 -7.32 4.07
CA LEU A 185 19.12 -8.19 5.24
C LEU A 185 17.96 -7.76 6.13
N ASP A 186 17.24 -8.71 6.72
CA ASP A 186 16.20 -8.41 7.69
C ASP A 186 16.78 -7.91 9.03
N ALA A 187 15.91 -7.47 9.93
CA ALA A 187 16.31 -6.91 11.22
C ALA A 187 17.00 -7.93 12.14
N SER A 188 16.77 -9.23 11.95
CA SER A 188 17.39 -10.30 12.74
C SER A 188 18.93 -10.30 12.61
N ALA A 189 19.45 -9.91 11.45
CA ALA A 189 20.89 -9.77 11.18
C ALA A 189 21.62 -8.75 12.08
N ARG A 190 20.89 -7.84 12.74
CA ARG A 190 21.47 -6.83 13.65
C ARG A 190 21.13 -7.06 15.12
N VAL A 191 20.41 -8.12 15.47
CA VAL A 191 20.13 -8.45 16.87
C VAL A 191 21.38 -9.03 17.51
N SER A 192 21.99 -8.26 18.41
CA SER A 192 23.13 -8.68 19.22
C SER A 192 22.78 -9.93 20.04
N GLY A 193 23.30 -11.09 19.62
CA GLY A 193 23.06 -12.41 20.24
C GLY A 193 22.47 -13.47 19.32
N GLY A 194 22.03 -13.12 18.10
CA GLY A 194 21.62 -14.09 17.07
C GLY A 194 22.82 -14.80 16.44
N SER A 195 22.62 -16.03 15.97
CA SER A 195 23.62 -16.67 15.12
C SER A 195 23.67 -15.92 13.78
N PRO A 196 24.83 -15.70 13.15
CA PRO A 196 24.89 -15.19 11.77
C PRO A 196 24.09 -16.07 10.78
N ASP A 197 23.78 -17.32 11.16
CA ASP A 197 22.93 -18.25 10.40
C ASP A 197 21.41 -17.88 10.45
N ASP A 198 21.03 -16.93 11.30
CA ASP A 198 19.63 -16.49 11.47
C ASP A 198 19.28 -15.27 10.61
N ALA A 199 20.26 -14.69 9.91
CA ALA A 199 20.03 -13.54 9.02
C ALA A 199 19.44 -13.99 7.68
N HIS A 200 18.42 -13.27 7.20
CA HIS A 200 17.75 -13.61 5.95
C HIS A 200 17.92 -12.54 4.88
N LEU A 201 18.15 -13.00 3.65
CA LEU A 201 18.23 -12.14 2.48
C LEU A 201 16.84 -11.98 1.85
N LEU A 202 16.36 -10.73 1.77
CA LEU A 202 15.17 -10.37 1.03
C LEU A 202 15.58 -9.79 -0.33
N ALA A 203 15.07 -10.36 -1.41
CA ALA A 203 15.13 -9.79 -2.74
C ALA A 203 13.84 -9.01 -3.03
N VAL A 204 13.95 -7.69 -3.14
CA VAL A 204 12.83 -6.77 -3.36
C VAL A 204 12.93 -6.17 -4.76
N GLU A 205 11.88 -6.32 -5.55
CA GLU A 205 11.77 -5.63 -6.83
C GLU A 205 10.97 -4.33 -6.65
N VAL A 206 11.61 -3.20 -6.93
CA VAL A 206 10.93 -1.91 -7.08
C VAL A 206 10.57 -1.76 -8.55
N SER A 207 9.28 -1.63 -8.85
CA SER A 207 8.80 -1.43 -10.21
C SER A 207 7.83 -0.26 -10.30
N GLY A 208 8.00 0.57 -11.34
CA GLY A 208 7.19 1.76 -11.55
C GLY A 208 7.25 2.23 -13.00
N ARG A 209 6.53 3.29 -13.33
CA ARG A 209 6.76 4.05 -14.58
C ARG A 209 7.77 5.17 -14.30
N ALA A 210 8.66 5.37 -15.27
CA ALA A 210 9.80 6.28 -15.18
C ALA A 210 9.44 7.72 -14.78
N ASP A 211 8.26 8.19 -15.17
CA ASP A 211 7.92 9.61 -15.07
C ASP A 211 7.31 10.03 -13.73
N ASP A 212 6.65 9.11 -13.00
CA ASP A 212 5.80 9.50 -11.85
C ASP A 212 5.80 8.52 -10.65
N THR A 213 6.24 7.27 -10.82
CA THR A 213 6.01 6.21 -9.78
C THR A 213 7.22 5.34 -9.48
N PHE A 214 8.27 5.44 -10.28
CA PHE A 214 9.53 4.74 -10.00
C PHE A 214 10.35 5.56 -8.99
N ILE A 215 10.73 4.93 -7.89
CA ILE A 215 11.65 5.50 -6.89
C ILE A 215 12.97 4.76 -7.07
N ASP A 216 14.01 5.48 -7.48
CA ASP A 216 15.36 4.91 -7.50
C ASP A 216 15.83 4.72 -6.05
N ALA A 217 16.35 3.53 -5.75
CA ALA A 217 16.92 3.20 -4.44
C ALA A 217 18.35 3.73 -4.28
N ASP A 218 18.69 4.81 -4.99
CA ASP A 218 20.06 5.25 -5.12
C ASP A 218 20.68 5.64 -3.77
N ASP A 219 19.86 6.24 -2.90
CA ASP A 219 20.20 6.70 -1.56
C ASP A 219 20.01 5.64 -0.45
N TRP A 220 19.55 4.42 -0.79
CA TRP A 220 19.14 3.43 0.20
C TRP A 220 20.30 2.54 0.67
N THR A 221 21.26 2.29 -0.22
CA THR A 221 22.47 1.50 0.07
C THR A 221 23.58 2.41 0.59
N ALA A 222 24.44 1.88 1.49
CA ALA A 222 25.71 2.54 1.76
C ALA A 222 26.46 2.73 0.44
N SER A 223 27.10 3.89 0.27
CA SER A 223 27.80 4.26 -0.96
C SER A 223 29.08 3.44 -1.16
N SER A 224 28.94 2.15 -1.45
CA SER A 224 30.01 1.27 -1.91
C SER A 224 29.74 0.91 -3.36
N THR A 225 30.39 1.63 -4.28
CA THR A 225 30.39 1.37 -5.73
C THR A 225 31.24 0.16 -6.12
N SER A 226 31.65 -0.70 -5.18
CA SER A 226 32.47 -1.87 -5.46
C SER A 226 31.61 -3.09 -5.77
N PHE A 227 31.49 -3.40 -7.07
CA PHE A 227 31.13 -4.73 -7.56
C PHE A 227 32.15 -5.74 -6.99
N PHE A 228 31.77 -6.47 -5.93
CA PHE A 228 32.52 -7.59 -5.32
C PHE A 228 34.04 -7.33 -5.20
N GLY A 229 34.49 -6.62 -4.17
CA GLY A 229 35.94 -6.42 -4.01
C GLY A 229 36.44 -5.88 -2.67
N ASP A 230 35.75 -4.93 -2.05
CA ASP A 230 36.20 -4.36 -0.78
C ASP A 230 35.08 -4.48 0.27
N SER A 231 35.39 -5.20 1.33
CA SER A 231 34.56 -5.35 2.52
C SER A 231 34.45 -4.01 3.25
N SER A 232 33.47 -3.18 2.88
CA SER A 232 32.86 -2.30 3.86
C SER A 232 31.70 -3.08 4.50
N ASP A 233 31.91 -3.52 5.75
CA ASP A 233 30.92 -4.19 6.62
C ASP A 233 29.67 -3.35 6.94
N SER A 234 29.33 -2.38 6.11
CA SER A 234 28.22 -1.46 6.31
C SER A 234 27.11 -1.77 5.33
N CYS A 235 26.09 -2.50 5.78
CA CYS A 235 24.78 -2.38 5.16
C CYS A 235 24.27 -0.93 5.31
N GLY A 236 23.40 -0.53 4.38
CA GLY A 236 22.79 0.81 4.33
C GLY A 236 21.99 1.16 5.58
N ALA A 237 21.39 2.34 5.58
CA ALA A 237 20.51 2.75 6.67
C ALA A 237 19.38 1.72 6.87
N VAL A 238 18.92 1.57 8.11
CA VAL A 238 17.74 0.75 8.38
C VAL A 238 16.53 1.43 7.74
N VAL A 239 15.83 0.70 6.87
CA VAL A 239 14.64 1.18 6.16
C VAL A 239 13.44 0.32 6.54
N MET A 240 12.30 0.97 6.74
CA MET A 240 11.00 0.30 6.81
C MET A 240 10.40 0.24 5.41
N LEU A 241 10.22 -0.97 4.89
CA LEU A 241 9.50 -1.22 3.66
C LEU A 241 8.06 -1.61 4.01
N SER A 242 7.10 -0.88 3.45
CA SER A 242 5.68 -1.14 3.67
C SER A 242 5.00 -1.66 2.42
N ASN A 243 3.96 -2.48 2.60
CA ASN A 243 3.12 -3.01 1.53
C ASN A 243 3.90 -3.87 0.50
N LEU A 244 4.88 -4.64 0.97
CA LEU A 244 5.57 -5.62 0.14
C LEU A 244 4.60 -6.76 -0.22
N VAL A 245 4.66 -7.23 -1.46
CA VAL A 245 3.89 -8.39 -1.92
C VAL A 245 4.83 -9.59 -2.02
N TYR A 246 4.56 -10.63 -1.25
CA TYR A 246 5.34 -11.86 -1.29
C TYR A 246 5.10 -12.62 -2.59
N MET A 247 6.19 -12.92 -3.29
CA MET A 247 6.20 -13.66 -4.55
C MET A 247 6.64 -15.11 -4.37
N ASN A 248 7.84 -15.34 -3.83
CA ASN A 248 8.42 -16.67 -3.66
C ASN A 248 9.47 -16.70 -2.53
N TYR A 249 9.75 -17.89 -2.03
CA TYR A 249 10.79 -18.20 -1.04
C TYR A 249 11.69 -19.26 -1.68
N ASP A 250 12.97 -18.94 -1.77
CA ASP A 250 13.99 -19.89 -2.18
C ASP A 250 14.65 -20.43 -0.91
N ALA A 251 14.52 -21.74 -0.66
CA ALA A 251 15.09 -22.39 0.51
C ALA A 251 16.53 -22.88 0.26
N GLU A 252 16.92 -22.99 -1.01
CA GLU A 252 18.20 -23.59 -1.42
C GLU A 252 19.32 -22.55 -1.53
N ASN A 253 18.97 -21.27 -1.68
CA ASN A 253 19.87 -20.12 -1.77
C ASN A 253 19.62 -19.12 -0.64
#